data_AF-A0A833GQK8-F1
#
_entry.id   AF-A0A833GQK8-F1
#
_cell.length_a   1.000
_cell.length_b   1.000
_cell.length_c   1.000
_cell.angle_alpha   90.00
_cell.angle_beta   90.00
_cell.angle_gamma   90.00
#
_symmetry.space_group_name_H-M   'P 1'
#
loop_
_entity.id
_entity.type
_entity.pdbx_description
1 polymer ?
#
loop_
_entity_poly.entity_id
_entity_poly.type
_entity_poly.pdbx_seq_one_letter_code
_entity_poly.pdbx_strand_id
1 'polypeptide(L)'
;MILHLIRHPRPLVAPGICYGALDVPAEDTAAVAATLLAELPPGLPLWSSPLQRCRDLALRLHPQPVFDARLQEMHFGEWEGRSW
;
A
#
# COMPACT_ATOMS: atom_id res chain seq x y z
N MET A 1 -13.98 -1.21 19.42
CA MET A 1 -12.65 -1.37 18.79
C MET A 1 -12.68 -0.64 17.46
N ILE A 2 -11.67 0.17 17.16
CA ILE A 2 -11.57 0.94 15.90
C ILE A 2 -10.47 0.31 15.05
N LEU A 3 -10.74 0.08 13.77
CA LEU A 3 -9.78 -0.39 12.78
C LEU A 3 -9.67 0.66 11.66
N HIS A 4 -8.45 1.08 11.36
CA HIS A 4 -8.16 2.00 10.26
C HIS A 4 -7.71 1.19 9.03
N LEU A 5 -8.44 1.33 7.92
CA LEU A 5 -8.07 0.73 6.64
C LEU A 5 -7.58 1.83 5.71
N ILE A 6 -6.32 1.73 5.30
CA ILE A 6 -5.67 2.74 4.48
C ILE A 6 -5.33 2.13 3.13
N ARG A 7 -5.85 2.73 2.07
CA ARG A 7 -5.45 2.39 0.71
C ARG A 7 -4.07 3.00 0.42
N HIS A 8 -3.21 2.24 -0.25
CA HIS A 8 -1.92 2.75 -0.71
C HIS A 8 -2.08 3.99 -1.61
N PRO A 9 -1.04 4.83 -1.73
CA PRO A 9 -1.05 5.98 -2.64
C PRO A 9 -1.18 5.53 -4.10
N ARG A 10 -1.34 6.50 -5.01
CA ARG A 10 -1.49 6.22 -6.44
C ARG A 10 -0.31 5.36 -6.93
N PRO A 11 -0.56 4.15 -7.47
CA PRO A 11 0.50 3.32 -8.01
C PRO A 11 1.07 3.95 -9.29
N LEU A 12 2.39 3.82 -9.47
CA LEU A 12 3.12 4.20 -10.67
C LEU A 12 2.92 3.15 -11.76
N VAL A 13 1.72 3.17 -12.34
CA VAL A 13 1.30 2.27 -13.41
C VAL A 13 0.50 3.07 -14.43
N ALA A 14 0.69 2.75 -15.72
CA ALA A 14 0.00 3.46 -16.78
C ALA A 14 -1.53 3.34 -16.62
N PRO A 15 -2.30 4.41 -16.90
CA PRO A 15 -3.75 4.32 -16.92
C PRO A 15 -4.20 3.21 -17.87
N GLY A 16 -5.19 2.43 -17.44
CA GLY A 16 -5.67 1.33 -18.26
C GLY A 16 -4.92 0.03 -18.07
N ILE A 17 -3.95 -0.09 -17.17
CA ILE A 17 -3.26 -1.37 -16.93
C ILE A 17 -3.86 -2.07 -15.70
N CYS A 18 -4.17 -3.35 -15.84
CA CYS A 18 -4.58 -4.22 -14.73
C CYS A 18 -3.38 -4.54 -13.84
N TYR A 19 -3.53 -4.35 -12.54
CA TYR A 19 -2.52 -4.67 -11.55
C TYR A 19 -3.19 -5.16 -10.27
N GLY A 20 -2.65 -6.24 -9.73
CA GLY A 20 -3.05 -6.79 -8.45
C GLY A 20 -1.82 -7.19 -7.66
N ALA A 21 -1.33 -8.39 -7.91
CA ALA A 21 -0.07 -8.88 -7.34
C ALA A 21 1.17 -8.29 -8.02
N LEU A 22 1.02 -7.61 -9.17
CA LEU A 22 2.12 -6.92 -9.83
C LEU A 22 2.76 -5.89 -8.88
N ASP A 23 4.06 -6.05 -8.66
CA ASP A 23 4.81 -5.28 -7.68
C ASP A 23 5.27 -3.94 -8.26
N VAL A 24 4.40 -2.94 -8.12
CA VAL A 24 4.62 -1.57 -8.60
C VAL A 24 4.83 -0.59 -7.45
N PRO A 25 5.67 0.45 -7.64
CA PRO A 25 5.83 1.52 -6.65
C PRO A 25 4.62 2.45 -6.63
N ALA A 26 4.59 3.38 -5.66
CA ALA A 26 3.56 4.41 -5.55
C ALA A 26 4.15 5.82 -5.50
N GLU A 27 3.36 6.78 -5.98
CA GLU A 27 3.66 8.21 -5.95
C GLU A 27 3.54 8.77 -4.52
N ASP A 28 4.33 9.79 -4.21
CA ASP A 28 4.15 10.69 -3.06
C ASP A 28 3.95 10.03 -1.68
N THR A 29 4.55 8.86 -1.46
CA THR A 29 4.44 8.12 -0.18
C THR A 29 4.86 8.94 1.04
N ALA A 30 5.79 9.88 0.89
CA ALA A 30 6.24 10.78 1.94
C ALA A 30 5.13 11.76 2.39
N ALA A 31 4.46 12.40 1.42
CA ALA A 31 3.42 13.38 1.70
C ALA A 31 2.20 12.71 2.33
N VAL A 32 1.79 11.55 1.78
CA VAL A 32 0.69 10.76 2.33
C VAL A 32 1.01 10.30 3.77
N ALA A 33 2.24 9.85 4.02
CA ALA A 33 2.65 9.46 5.38
C ALA A 33 2.54 10.62 6.38
N ALA A 34 2.96 11.82 5.99
CA ALA A 34 2.87 13.01 6.84
C ALA A 34 1.42 13.36 7.21
N THR A 35 0.50 13.31 6.25
CA THR A 35 -0.94 13.51 6.50
C THR A 35 -1.48 12.46 7.47
N LEU A 36 -1.20 11.19 7.23
CA LEU A 36 -1.71 10.10 8.06
C LEU A 36 -1.17 10.15 9.49
N LEU A 37 0.11 10.51 9.69
CA LEU A 37 0.68 10.67 11.03
C LEU A 37 0.05 11.83 11.81
N ALA A 38 -0.52 12.82 11.14
CA ALA A 38 -1.24 13.93 11.77
C ALA A 38 -2.68 13.56 12.15
N GLU A 39 -3.29 12.63 11.43
CA GLU A 39 -4.71 12.24 11.61
C GLU A 39 -4.91 10.99 12.48
N LEU A 40 -3.93 10.08 12.48
CA LEU A 40 -4.03 8.80 13.19
C LEU A 40 -3.52 8.90 14.63
N PRO A 41 -4.11 8.14 15.56
CA PRO A 41 -3.53 7.95 16.88
C PRO A 41 -2.08 7.43 16.80
N PRO A 42 -1.15 7.96 17.62
CA PRO A 42 0.22 7.50 17.62
C PRO A 42 0.35 6.09 18.22
N GLY A 43 1.38 5.33 17.80
CA GLY A 43 1.73 4.04 18.40
C GLY A 43 0.79 2.88 18.05
N LEU A 44 -0.07 3.05 17.04
CA LEU A 44 -0.92 1.96 16.56
C LEU A 44 -0.06 0.86 15.92
N PRO A 45 -0.36 -0.42 16.20
CA PRO A 45 0.26 -1.52 15.48
C PRO A 45 -0.15 -1.46 14.01
N LEU A 46 0.79 -1.78 13.12
CA LEU A 46 0.63 -1.61 11.67
C LEU A 46 0.87 -2.95 10.95
N TRP A 47 -0.15 -3.41 10.23
CA TRP A 47 -0.04 -4.50 9.26
C TRP A 47 -0.17 -3.96 7.85
N SER A 48 0.65 -4.45 6.92
CA SER A 48 0.65 -4.00 5.54
C SER A 48 0.90 -5.15 4.56
N SER A 49 0.43 -4.97 3.33
CA SER A 49 0.87 -5.80 2.20
C SER A 49 2.38 -5.63 1.97
N PRO A 50 3.12 -6.69 1.61
CA PRO A 50 4.54 -6.60 1.29
C PRO A 50 4.84 -5.92 -0.07
N LEU A 51 3.83 -5.66 -0.91
CA LEU A 51 4.00 -5.03 -2.23
C LEU A 51 4.50 -3.57 -2.08
N GLN A 52 5.37 -3.14 -2.98
CA GLN A 52 6.11 -1.86 -2.93
C GLN A 52 5.21 -0.66 -2.60
N ARG A 53 4.10 -0.50 -3.35
CA ARG A 53 3.11 0.56 -3.12
C ARG A 53 2.59 0.68 -1.68
N CYS A 54 2.52 -0.44 -0.94
CA CYS A 54 2.08 -0.47 0.47
C CYS A 54 3.28 -0.44 1.43
N ARG A 55 4.37 -1.14 1.09
CA ARG A 55 5.59 -1.25 1.90
C ARG A 55 6.23 0.10 2.16
N ASP A 56 6.37 0.91 1.12
CA ASP A 56 7.06 2.19 1.21
C ASP A 56 6.30 3.19 2.11
N LEU A 57 4.96 3.14 2.08
CA LEU A 57 4.13 3.92 3.01
C LEU A 57 4.25 3.36 4.44
N ALA A 58 4.14 2.04 4.62
CA ALA A 58 4.20 1.41 5.94
C ALA A 58 5.50 1.70 6.70
N LEU A 59 6.64 1.66 6.01
CA LEU A 59 7.96 1.96 6.61
C LEU A 59 8.09 3.43 7.05
N ARG A 60 7.27 4.34 6.49
CA ARG A 60 7.22 5.75 6.90
C ARG A 60 6.27 5.99 8.08
N LEU A 61 5.23 5.15 8.20
CA LEU A 61 4.22 5.27 9.26
C LEU A 61 4.64 4.57 10.56
N HIS A 62 5.46 3.53 10.48
CA HIS A 62 5.84 2.73 11.64
C HIS A 62 7.28 2.21 11.49
N PRO A 63 8.09 2.18 12.56
CA PRO A 63 9.48 1.71 12.49
C PRO A 63 9.61 0.18 12.30
N GLN A 64 8.59 -0.58 12.70
CA GLN A 64 8.56 -2.05 12.60
C GLN A 64 7.18 -2.54 12.13
N PRO A 65 6.77 -2.24 10.89
CA PRO A 65 5.49 -2.71 10.38
C PRO A 65 5.53 -4.23 10.20
N VAL A 66 4.40 -4.90 10.42
CA VAL A 66 4.26 -6.33 10.13
C VAL A 66 3.77 -6.49 8.71
N PHE A 67 4.57 -7.17 7.87
CA PHE A 67 4.14 -7.49 6.51
C PHE A 67 3.41 -8.83 6.47
N ASP A 68 2.23 -8.84 5.85
CA ASP A 68 1.38 -10.01 5.73
C ASP A 68 0.97 -10.24 4.27
N ALA A 69 1.38 -11.37 3.71
CA ALA A 69 1.07 -11.72 2.32
C ALA A 69 -0.43 -11.87 2.06
N ARG A 70 -1.24 -12.12 3.09
CA ARG A 70 -2.70 -12.21 2.99
C ARG A 70 -3.37 -10.86 2.73
N LEU A 71 -2.65 -9.74 2.90
CA LEU A 71 -3.13 -8.39 2.61
C LEU A 71 -2.78 -7.92 1.19
N GLN A 72 -2.14 -8.77 0.37
CA GLN A 72 -1.93 -8.45 -1.04
C GLN A 72 -3.26 -8.33 -1.78
N GLU A 73 -3.28 -7.48 -2.80
CA GLU A 73 -4.38 -7.45 -3.75
C GLU A 73 -4.50 -8.80 -4.47
N MET A 74 -5.69 -9.11 -4.98
CA MET A 74 -5.94 -10.29 -5.79
C MET A 74 -4.90 -10.43 -6.91
N HIS A 75 -4.41 -11.63 -7.12
CA HIS A 75 -3.59 -11.94 -8.29
C HIS A 75 -4.50 -12.10 -9.52
N PHE A 76 -4.42 -11.19 -10.48
CA PHE A 76 -5.29 -11.20 -11.67
C PHE A 76 -4.87 -12.20 -12.76
N GLY A 77 -3.79 -12.96 -12.52
CA GLY A 77 -3.37 -14.05 -13.39
C GLY A 77 -2.75 -13.50 -14.67
N GLU A 78 -3.18 -14.03 -15.80
CA GLU A 78 -2.71 -13.59 -17.11
C GLU A 78 -3.03 -12.13 -17.42
N TRP A 79 -3.94 -11.50 -16.68
CA TRP A 79 -4.31 -10.10 -16.88
C TRP A 79 -3.33 -9.10 -16.25
N GLU A 80 -2.45 -9.53 -15.34
CA GLU A 80 -1.45 -8.66 -14.72
C GLU A 80 -0.59 -7.95 -15.77
N GLY A 81 -0.49 -6.63 -15.68
CA GLY A 81 0.29 -5.81 -16.61
C GLY A 81 -0.33 -5.62 -18.00
N ARG A 82 -1.57 -6.12 -18.25
CA ARG A 82 -2.27 -5.93 -19.52
C ARG A 82 -3.24 -4.76 -19.47
N SER A 83 -3.58 -4.23 -20.65
CA SER A 83 -4.63 -3.23 -20.77
C SER A 83 -6.00 -3.85 -20.47
N TRP A 84 -6.80 -3.17 -19.62
CA TRP A 84 -8.20 -3.48 -19.36
C TRP A 84 -9.15 -2.68 -20.25
#